data_AF-A0A3S4AKP1-F1
#
_entry.id   AF-A0A3S4AKP1-F1
#
_cell.length_a   1.000
_cell.length_b   1.000
_cell.length_c   1.000
_cell.angle_alpha   90.00
_cell.angle_beta   90.00
_cell.angle_gamma   90.00
#
_symmetry.space_group_name_H-M   'P 1'
#
loop_
_entity.id
_entity.type
_entity.pdbx_description
1 polymer ?
#
loop_
_entity_poly.entity_id
_entity_poly.type
_entity_poly.pdbx_seq_one_letter_code
_entity_poly.pdbx_strand_id
1 'polypeptide(L)'
;MASSKPEQPDSPPKHLHVGAINPFALVEAILGRKVDWDEAATPLLLSSILQTDYEELFDMRFNSVLYAGSRLNERGDAAELIPTKDMHTLTEHDLVTPDFSRVEKLGDLADMGLKDLQDIKVKHAIMSNGNLRLTLEPRTLGKTLRSSQVTTTLRELCTPYRMHKKEEWTPPNGSWVDISACYRQDATMFTNPVQGAVANSWLIAALMSVAWSDPATIEHCSRRSSSSTPSPSTSSAYPPSSFSSYASSPSPSMNLCTDCRAGFQNASYLGSPSSAWHGAGGWYSGQSQSQSQSQSHIQGHDHRHKAGECSLSVKLYSKGGDMDAPTSTVTVNCELPTNNSSSLLMYCRPSSMDVMRPAWQRVWGGDIWPALYEKAFAKWLTSSSSSSSSEQQHQHPDLTQTSYGDPVKAMAQLTDKEPQYFFTARRRAQDLLGLVRTHSFNLRTIYPTVAWTRPTDATFRGCTLVGNMAYSVLGWAAPQERKQYVILRHPWGVTEPEGVTSYPGLVAAVDAKFWPPIELVDRNGVFAIEKAVFKEYFAGMGVAK
;
A
#
# COMPACT_ATOMS: atom_id res chain seq x y z
N MET A 1 -38.20 13.73 -14.80
CA MET A 1 -36.75 13.57 -14.66
C MET A 1 -36.08 14.55 -15.60
N ALA A 2 -35.55 15.66 -15.10
CA ALA A 2 -34.84 16.61 -15.96
C ALA A 2 -33.55 15.92 -16.45
N SER A 3 -33.39 15.84 -17.76
CA SER A 3 -32.15 15.40 -18.41
C SER A 3 -31.04 16.37 -18.02
N SER A 4 -30.32 16.07 -16.95
CA SER A 4 -29.10 16.80 -16.60
C SER A 4 -28.08 16.47 -17.68
N LYS A 5 -27.61 17.50 -18.40
CA LYS A 5 -26.46 17.37 -19.31
C LYS A 5 -25.34 16.63 -18.56
N PRO A 6 -24.64 15.69 -19.23
CA PRO A 6 -23.49 15.03 -18.61
C PRO A 6 -22.51 16.10 -18.13
N GLU A 7 -22.05 15.98 -16.88
CA GLU A 7 -21.06 16.90 -16.36
C GLU A 7 -19.79 16.82 -17.19
N GLN A 8 -19.29 17.98 -17.60
CA GLN A 8 -18.07 18.05 -18.37
C GLN A 8 -16.85 17.82 -17.47
N PRO A 9 -15.83 17.09 -17.93
CA PRO A 9 -14.55 17.00 -17.25
C PRO A 9 -13.91 18.38 -17.08
N ASP A 10 -13.21 18.58 -15.97
CA ASP A 10 -12.33 19.73 -15.78
C ASP A 10 -11.04 19.55 -16.59
N SER A 11 -10.35 20.66 -16.84
CA SER A 11 -9.00 20.63 -17.39
C SER A 11 -8.06 19.84 -16.47
N PRO A 12 -7.18 18.98 -17.02
CA PRO A 12 -6.19 18.28 -16.22
C PRO A 12 -5.34 19.25 -15.38
N PRO A 13 -5.01 18.89 -14.13
CA PRO A 13 -4.08 19.68 -13.32
C PRO A 13 -2.69 19.69 -13.98
N LYS A 14 -1.95 20.80 -13.83
CA LYS A 14 -0.57 20.89 -14.33
C LYS A 14 0.37 19.96 -13.57
N HIS A 15 0.25 19.98 -12.25
CA HIS A 15 1.00 19.16 -11.32
C HIS A 15 0.04 18.62 -10.27
N LEU A 16 0.10 17.31 -10.03
CA LEU A 16 -0.66 16.65 -8.99
C LEU A 16 0.28 15.65 -8.30
N HIS A 17 0.64 15.95 -7.05
CA HIS A 17 1.64 15.20 -6.27
C HIS A 17 0.97 14.47 -5.10
N VAL A 18 0.10 13.51 -5.43
CA VAL A 18 -0.64 12.72 -4.43
C VAL A 18 0.20 11.53 -3.99
N GLY A 19 0.35 11.35 -2.67
CA GLY A 19 1.18 10.28 -2.11
C GLY A 19 1.37 10.42 -0.61
N ALA A 20 1.16 9.33 0.12
CA ALA A 20 1.66 9.15 1.49
C ALA A 20 2.14 7.70 1.66
N ILE A 21 3.21 7.50 2.41
CA ILE A 21 3.82 6.18 2.64
C ILE A 21 2.91 5.31 3.52
N ASN A 22 2.83 4.01 3.25
CA ASN A 22 2.17 3.06 4.15
C ASN A 22 2.98 2.92 5.47
N PRO A 23 2.47 3.38 6.62
CA PRO A 23 3.20 3.33 7.89
C PRO A 23 3.51 1.91 8.33
N PHE A 24 2.60 0.97 8.08
CA PHE A 24 2.74 -0.43 8.48
C PHE A 24 3.87 -1.11 7.69
N ALA A 25 3.85 -0.94 6.36
CA ALA A 25 4.92 -1.48 5.52
C ALA A 25 6.27 -0.80 5.78
N LEU A 26 6.27 0.52 6.04
CA LEU A 26 7.48 1.25 6.37
C LEU A 26 8.10 0.74 7.67
N VAL A 27 7.30 0.57 8.73
CA VAL A 27 7.79 0.06 10.01
C VAL A 27 8.26 -1.40 9.91
N GLU A 28 7.54 -2.27 9.19
CA GLU A 28 7.99 -3.65 8.92
C GLU A 28 9.34 -3.67 8.18
N ALA A 29 9.52 -2.77 7.21
CA ALA A 29 10.77 -2.64 6.46
C ALA A 29 11.93 -2.14 7.33
N ILE A 30 11.68 -1.20 8.25
CA ILE A 30 12.67 -0.69 9.22
C ILE A 30 13.05 -1.79 10.23
N LEU A 31 12.06 -2.45 10.81
CA LEU A 31 12.27 -3.47 11.86
C LEU A 31 12.80 -4.79 11.32
N GLY A 32 12.58 -5.07 10.03
CA GLY A 32 12.93 -6.35 9.42
C GLY A 32 12.16 -7.54 9.99
N ARG A 33 10.91 -7.32 10.41
CA ARG A 33 9.98 -8.37 10.87
C ARG A 33 8.54 -7.96 10.59
N LYS A 34 7.66 -8.95 10.45
CA LYS A 34 6.20 -8.73 10.45
C LYS A 34 5.79 -8.22 11.84
N VAL A 35 4.83 -7.30 11.88
CA VAL A 35 4.21 -6.82 13.12
C VAL A 35 2.74 -7.20 13.08
N ASP A 36 2.19 -7.60 14.22
CA ASP A 36 0.76 -7.77 14.41
C ASP A 36 0.15 -6.39 14.68
N TRP A 37 -0.66 -5.92 13.74
CA TRP A 37 -1.23 -4.57 13.77
C TRP A 37 -2.57 -4.51 14.51
N ASP A 38 -3.15 -5.66 14.87
CA ASP A 38 -4.40 -5.76 15.61
C ASP A 38 -4.19 -5.56 17.14
N GLU A 39 -2.95 -5.33 17.57
CA GLU A 39 -2.62 -5.06 18.97
C GLU A 39 -3.00 -3.62 19.39
N ALA A 40 -3.51 -3.48 20.63
CA ALA A 40 -3.79 -2.17 21.23
C ALA A 40 -2.57 -1.23 21.33
N ALA A 41 -1.35 -1.79 21.22
CA ALA A 41 -0.10 -1.05 21.26
C ALA A 41 0.29 -0.43 19.90
N THR A 42 -0.42 -0.72 18.80
CA THR A 42 -0.11 -0.24 17.45
C THR A 42 0.12 1.28 17.36
N PRO A 43 -0.74 2.14 17.92
CA PRO A 43 -0.51 3.59 17.89
C PRO A 43 0.82 4.01 18.54
N LEU A 44 1.16 3.40 19.68
CA LEU A 44 2.40 3.69 20.41
C LEU A 44 3.63 3.23 19.63
N LEU A 45 3.56 2.05 19.01
CA LEU A 45 4.66 1.51 18.21
C LEU A 45 4.94 2.38 16.98
N LEU A 46 3.88 2.75 16.24
CA LEU A 46 3.99 3.63 15.07
C LEU A 46 4.56 4.99 15.47
N SER A 47 4.03 5.60 16.54
CA SER A 47 4.52 6.90 17.00
C SER A 47 5.96 6.87 17.48
N SER A 48 6.39 5.80 18.14
CA SER A 48 7.75 5.65 18.61
C SER A 48 8.75 5.51 17.46
N ILE A 49 8.43 4.69 16.46
CA ILE A 49 9.36 4.41 15.34
C ILE A 49 9.36 5.56 14.33
N LEU A 50 8.20 6.15 14.05
CA LEU A 50 8.05 7.23 13.06
C LEU A 50 8.21 8.62 13.68
N GLN A 51 8.40 8.70 15.00
CA GLN A 51 8.68 9.92 15.77
C GLN A 51 7.66 11.04 15.53
N THR A 52 6.38 10.66 15.36
CA THR A 52 5.24 11.55 15.16
C THR A 52 4.05 11.00 15.95
N ASP A 53 3.31 11.86 16.64
CA ASP A 53 2.11 11.45 17.38
C ASP A 53 1.10 10.78 16.42
N TYR A 54 0.42 9.72 16.84
CA TYR A 54 -0.40 8.89 15.95
C TYR A 54 -1.49 9.70 15.23
N GLU A 55 -2.15 10.60 15.96
CA GLU A 55 -3.18 11.50 15.43
C GLU A 55 -2.64 12.54 14.43
N GLU A 56 -1.33 12.81 14.46
CA GLU A 56 -0.65 13.74 13.56
C GLU A 56 -0.01 13.02 12.36
N LEU A 57 0.12 11.68 12.44
CA LEU A 57 0.86 10.87 11.47
C LEU A 57 0.24 10.93 10.07
N PHE A 58 -1.10 11.03 10.00
CA PHE A 58 -1.90 11.03 8.77
C PHE A 58 -2.23 12.44 8.26
N ASP A 59 -1.65 13.47 8.88
CA ASP A 59 -1.91 14.87 8.57
C ASP A 59 -0.64 15.61 8.15
N MET A 60 -0.66 16.08 6.91
CA MET A 60 0.49 16.67 6.23
C MET A 60 0.95 17.99 6.89
N ARG A 61 0.07 18.67 7.65
CA ARG A 61 0.40 19.90 8.38
C ARG A 61 1.41 19.69 9.49
N PHE A 62 1.50 18.47 10.01
CA PHE A 62 2.45 18.10 11.05
C PHE A 62 3.80 17.65 10.50
N ASN A 63 4.00 17.71 9.18
CA ASN A 63 5.25 17.31 8.52
C ASN A 63 5.65 15.87 8.84
N SER A 64 4.66 14.99 9.00
CA SER A 64 4.86 13.55 9.24
C SER A 64 5.82 12.94 8.21
N VAL A 65 6.62 11.98 8.65
CA VAL A 65 7.52 11.21 7.78
C VAL A 65 6.78 10.44 6.69
N LEU A 66 5.48 10.20 6.83
CA LEU A 66 4.66 9.59 5.76
C LEU A 66 4.62 10.43 4.49
N TYR A 67 4.95 11.72 4.59
CA TYR A 67 5.04 12.65 3.47
C TYR A 67 6.50 12.97 3.10
N ALA A 68 7.47 12.11 3.42
CA ALA A 68 8.90 12.32 3.14
C ALA A 68 9.23 12.65 1.68
N GLY A 69 9.52 13.93 1.40
CA GLY A 69 9.72 14.45 0.05
C GLY A 69 8.64 15.40 -0.46
N SER A 70 7.56 15.59 0.28
CA SER A 70 6.49 16.53 -0.04
C SER A 70 6.06 17.37 1.18
N ARG A 71 5.53 18.56 0.93
CA ARG A 71 4.97 19.47 1.95
C ARG A 71 3.74 20.19 1.42
N LEU A 72 2.96 20.77 2.32
CA LEU A 72 1.93 21.74 1.93
C LEU A 72 2.59 22.99 1.34
N ASN A 73 2.01 23.50 0.26
CA ASN A 73 2.39 24.79 -0.28
C ASN A 73 2.04 25.94 0.69
N GLU A 74 2.50 27.15 0.38
CA GLU A 74 2.26 28.32 1.24
C GLU A 74 0.78 28.65 1.45
N ARG A 75 -0.09 28.31 0.50
CA ARG A 75 -1.54 28.51 0.61
C ARG A 75 -2.24 27.43 1.44
N GLY A 76 -1.57 26.31 1.72
CA GLY A 76 -2.15 25.16 2.40
C GLY A 76 -3.22 24.41 1.58
N ASP A 77 -3.25 24.60 0.26
CA ASP A 77 -4.30 24.05 -0.62
C ASP A 77 -3.84 22.93 -1.56
N ALA A 78 -2.52 22.76 -1.69
CA ALA A 78 -1.89 21.75 -2.54
C ALA A 78 -0.63 21.17 -1.89
N ALA A 79 -0.33 19.91 -2.20
CA ALA A 79 0.97 19.32 -1.92
C ALA A 79 1.96 19.74 -3.01
N GLU A 80 3.20 20.03 -2.61
CA GLU A 80 4.33 20.27 -3.50
C GLU A 80 5.51 19.38 -3.13
N LEU A 81 6.38 19.11 -4.11
CA LEU A 81 7.63 18.40 -3.85
C LEU A 81 8.62 19.31 -3.13
N ILE A 82 9.32 18.76 -2.15
CA ILE A 82 10.41 19.45 -1.47
C ILE A 82 11.62 19.47 -2.42
N PRO A 83 12.24 20.63 -2.68
CA PRO A 83 13.47 20.68 -3.47
C PRO A 83 14.58 19.83 -2.85
N THR A 84 15.39 19.13 -3.65
CA THR A 84 16.47 18.26 -3.16
C THR A 84 17.42 18.94 -2.17
N LYS A 85 17.69 20.23 -2.37
CA LYS A 85 18.53 21.06 -1.49
C LYS A 85 17.93 21.31 -0.09
N ASP A 86 16.60 21.21 0.02
CA ASP A 86 15.85 21.41 1.26
C ASP A 86 15.58 20.07 1.98
N MET A 87 16.01 18.94 1.39
CA MET A 87 15.97 17.62 2.01
C MET A 87 17.23 17.41 2.86
N HIS A 88 17.05 17.32 4.18
CA HIS A 88 18.13 17.16 5.14
C HIS A 88 18.25 15.71 5.64
N THR A 89 19.48 15.24 5.78
CA THR A 89 19.77 13.92 6.34
C THR A 89 20.10 14.05 7.83
N LEU A 90 19.36 13.34 8.67
CA LEU A 90 19.58 13.24 10.12
C LEU A 90 20.61 12.16 10.43
N THR A 91 21.47 12.45 11.41
CA THR A 91 22.45 11.52 11.98
C THR A 91 21.89 10.84 13.24
N GLU A 92 22.53 9.77 13.71
CA GLU A 92 22.13 9.13 14.97
C GLU A 92 22.16 10.09 16.16
N HIS A 93 23.14 11.00 16.18
CA HIS A 93 23.24 12.05 17.21
C HIS A 93 22.03 13.00 17.19
N ASP A 94 21.47 13.28 16.01
CA ASP A 94 20.30 14.16 15.88
C ASP A 94 19.04 13.56 16.52
N LEU A 95 18.95 12.22 16.58
CA LEU A 95 17.79 11.47 17.07
C LEU A 95 17.87 11.12 18.56
N VAL A 96 18.95 11.49 19.24
CA VAL A 96 19.13 11.19 20.67
C VAL A 96 18.06 11.92 21.48
N THR A 97 17.26 11.15 22.22
CA THR A 97 16.28 11.70 23.14
C THR A 97 17.01 12.26 24.36
N PRO A 98 16.78 13.54 24.72
CA PRO A 98 17.34 14.10 25.95
C PRO A 98 16.84 13.34 27.18
N ASP A 99 17.73 13.09 28.14
CA ASP A 99 17.38 12.41 29.39
C ASP A 99 16.73 13.40 30.37
N PHE A 100 15.41 13.31 30.55
CA PHE A 100 14.67 14.18 31.49
C PHE A 100 14.52 13.60 32.90
N SER A 101 15.21 12.51 33.26
CA SER A 101 15.06 11.84 34.55
C SER A 101 15.39 12.70 35.78
N ARG A 102 16.15 13.79 35.59
CA ARG A 102 16.60 14.71 36.65
C ARG A 102 15.73 15.96 36.81
N VAL A 103 14.66 16.09 36.03
CA VAL A 103 13.76 17.25 36.09
C VAL A 103 12.81 17.07 37.28
N GLU A 104 12.89 17.97 38.26
CA GLU A 104 12.00 17.99 39.43
C GLU A 104 11.00 19.14 39.37
N LYS A 105 11.36 20.24 38.70
CA LYS A 105 10.55 21.46 38.56
C LYS A 105 10.54 21.92 37.11
N LEU A 106 9.50 22.65 36.72
CA LEU A 106 9.40 23.22 35.37
C LEU A 106 10.60 24.10 35.00
N GLY A 107 11.21 24.80 35.97
CA GLY A 107 12.40 25.61 35.74
C GLY A 107 13.62 24.81 35.30
N ASP A 108 13.75 23.55 35.75
CA ASP A 108 14.91 22.70 35.45
C ASP A 108 14.97 22.35 33.94
N LEU A 109 13.83 22.44 33.24
CA LEU A 109 13.77 22.25 31.80
C LEU A 109 14.66 23.26 31.04
N ALA A 110 14.86 24.46 31.59
CA ALA A 110 15.76 25.46 31.00
C ALA A 110 17.22 24.96 30.97
N ASP A 111 17.66 24.28 32.04
CA ASP A 111 18.99 23.68 32.14
C ASP A 111 19.16 22.50 31.18
N MET A 112 18.05 21.88 30.77
CA MET A 112 18.02 20.81 29.77
C MET A 112 17.98 21.34 28.33
N GLY A 113 18.00 22.67 28.13
CA GLY A 113 18.00 23.32 26.81
C GLY A 113 16.64 23.85 26.35
N LEU A 114 15.57 23.70 27.15
CA LEU A 114 14.24 24.29 26.88
C LEU A 114 14.23 25.75 27.33
N LYS A 115 14.81 26.62 26.50
CA LYS A 115 14.72 28.06 26.71
C LYS A 115 13.30 28.57 26.42
N ASP A 116 12.94 29.69 27.03
CA ASP A 116 11.68 30.40 26.77
C ASP A 116 10.43 29.52 26.96
N LEU A 117 10.37 28.79 28.09
CA LEU A 117 9.31 27.82 28.42
C LEU A 117 7.88 28.36 28.21
N GLN A 118 7.68 29.66 28.45
CA GLN A 118 6.41 30.36 28.30
C GLN A 118 5.93 30.46 26.84
N ASP A 119 6.85 30.39 25.88
CA ASP A 119 6.56 30.49 24.44
C ASP A 119 6.44 29.10 23.79
N ILE A 120 6.71 28.02 24.54
CA ILE A 120 6.60 26.66 24.04
C ILE A 120 5.12 26.32 23.83
N LYS A 121 4.80 25.93 22.59
CA LYS A 121 3.45 25.53 22.22
C LYS A 121 3.03 24.27 22.99
N VAL A 122 1.90 24.38 23.68
CA VAL A 122 1.19 23.23 24.27
C VAL A 122 0.38 22.55 23.16
N LYS A 123 0.71 21.30 22.83
CA LYS A 123 -0.08 20.48 21.90
C LYS A 123 -1.35 19.96 22.55
N HIS A 124 -1.22 19.49 23.78
CA HIS A 124 -2.29 18.84 24.53
C HIS A 124 -2.16 19.13 26.01
N ALA A 125 -3.29 19.33 26.68
CA ALA A 125 -3.37 19.55 28.12
C ALA A 125 -4.60 18.81 28.66
N ILE A 126 -4.40 17.91 29.62
CA ILE A 126 -5.50 17.15 30.23
C ILE A 126 -5.29 17.01 31.75
N MET A 127 -6.38 17.13 32.50
CA MET A 127 -6.41 16.75 33.92
C MET A 127 -6.72 15.26 34.04
N SER A 128 -5.86 14.49 34.70
CA SER A 128 -6.06 13.06 34.94
C SER A 128 -5.58 12.68 36.34
N ASN A 129 -6.49 12.11 37.15
CA ASN A 129 -6.22 11.71 38.54
C ASN A 129 -5.61 12.84 39.38
N GLY A 130 -6.11 14.07 39.21
CA GLY A 130 -5.58 15.26 39.90
C GLY A 130 -4.27 15.83 39.35
N ASN A 131 -3.66 15.19 38.35
CA ASN A 131 -2.43 15.64 37.71
C ASN A 131 -2.72 16.35 36.39
N LEU A 132 -2.03 17.47 36.14
CA LEU A 132 -1.98 18.10 34.83
C LEU A 132 -0.95 17.38 33.96
N ARG A 133 -1.38 16.80 32.84
CA ARG A 133 -0.50 16.23 31.82
C ARG A 133 -0.44 17.17 30.63
N LEU A 134 0.77 17.61 30.29
CA LEU A 134 1.04 18.49 29.15
C LEU A 134 1.89 17.75 28.11
N THR A 135 1.48 17.84 26.85
CA THR A 135 2.35 17.52 25.70
C THR A 135 2.84 18.84 25.13
N LEU A 136 4.15 19.07 25.20
CA LEU A 136 4.80 20.28 24.69
C LEU A 136 5.44 20.00 23.34
N GLU A 137 5.51 21.01 22.46
CA GLU A 137 6.26 20.95 21.19
C GLU A 137 7.54 21.78 21.28
N PRO A 138 8.62 21.25 21.88
CA PRO A 138 9.87 21.97 22.00
C PRO A 138 10.65 21.90 20.68
N ARG A 139 10.60 22.97 19.88
CA ARG A 139 11.26 23.02 18.56
C ARG A 139 12.79 23.05 18.63
N THR A 140 13.38 23.15 19.82
CA THR A 140 14.82 23.36 20.06
C THR A 140 15.55 22.12 20.58
N LEU A 141 14.86 21.03 20.92
CA LEU A 141 15.44 19.86 21.61
C LEU A 141 15.19 18.55 20.89
N GLY A 142 16.28 17.94 20.42
CA GLY A 142 16.24 16.76 19.57
C GLY A 142 15.68 17.09 18.19
N LYS A 143 16.15 16.39 17.15
CA LYS A 143 15.47 16.40 15.86
C LYS A 143 14.64 15.13 15.78
N THR A 144 13.45 15.26 15.22
CA THR A 144 12.59 14.12 14.91
C THR A 144 12.54 13.89 13.41
N LEU A 145 12.11 12.69 13.01
CA LEU A 145 11.77 12.41 11.62
C LEU A 145 10.66 13.36 11.14
N ARG A 146 10.86 13.94 9.96
CA ARG A 146 9.91 14.85 9.30
C ARG A 146 9.91 14.62 7.80
N SER A 147 8.93 15.20 7.11
CA SER A 147 8.82 15.13 5.65
C SER A 147 10.06 15.68 4.91
N SER A 148 10.81 16.62 5.52
CA SER A 148 12.05 17.19 4.96
C SER A 148 13.33 16.73 5.68
N GLN A 149 13.22 15.98 6.77
CA GLN A 149 14.34 15.60 7.64
C GLN A 149 14.26 14.12 7.98
N VAL A 150 15.08 13.31 7.32
CA VAL A 150 15.03 11.84 7.42
C VAL A 150 16.43 11.26 7.61
N THR A 151 16.54 10.06 8.17
CA THR A 151 17.85 9.36 8.21
C THR A 151 18.28 8.92 6.81
N THR A 152 19.56 8.59 6.64
CA THR A 152 20.08 8.01 5.39
C THR A 152 19.27 6.77 4.98
N THR A 153 18.97 5.89 5.94
CA THR A 153 18.19 4.67 5.70
C THR A 153 16.82 4.98 5.12
N LEU A 154 16.06 5.92 5.72
CA LEU A 154 14.74 6.31 5.22
C LEU A 154 14.84 7.00 3.86
N ARG A 155 15.82 7.91 3.69
CA ARG A 155 16.04 8.60 2.43
C ARG A 155 16.27 7.65 1.26
N GLU A 156 17.04 6.59 1.47
CA GLU A 156 17.32 5.54 0.47
C GLU A 156 16.17 4.53 0.30
N LEU A 157 15.36 4.33 1.34
CA LEU A 157 14.30 3.33 1.37
C LEU A 157 12.99 3.82 0.73
N CYS A 158 12.58 5.07 1.01
CA CYS A 158 11.23 5.53 0.73
C CYS A 158 11.11 6.87 -0.01
N THR A 159 12.23 7.52 -0.39
CA THR A 159 12.20 8.83 -1.06
C THR A 159 12.92 8.82 -2.40
N PRO A 160 12.51 9.64 -3.39
CA PRO A 160 13.19 9.70 -4.68
C PRO A 160 14.56 10.42 -4.60
N TYR A 161 14.91 11.01 -3.45
CA TYR A 161 16.10 11.83 -3.24
C TYR A 161 17.32 11.04 -2.77
N ARG A 162 17.58 9.88 -3.37
CA ARG A 162 18.70 9.01 -3.00
C ARG A 162 20.04 9.76 -3.02
N MET A 163 20.85 9.50 -2.00
CA MET A 163 22.23 9.95 -1.89
C MET A 163 23.14 9.07 -2.75
N HIS A 164 22.85 7.77 -2.81
CA HIS A 164 23.64 6.78 -3.54
C HIS A 164 22.98 6.42 -4.87
N LYS A 165 23.32 7.15 -5.93
CA LYS A 165 22.90 6.85 -7.30
C LYS A 165 23.82 5.81 -7.93
N LYS A 166 23.46 4.54 -7.78
CA LYS A 166 24.00 3.41 -8.55
C LYS A 166 23.09 3.09 -9.74
N GLU A 167 23.65 2.50 -10.79
CA GLU A 167 22.89 2.02 -11.95
C GLU A 167 21.86 0.94 -11.56
N GLU A 168 22.27 -0.02 -10.72
CA GLU A 168 21.36 -0.96 -10.06
C GLU A 168 21.05 -0.49 -8.64
N TRP A 169 19.77 -0.45 -8.29
CA TRP A 169 19.33 -0.06 -6.95
C TRP A 169 18.93 -1.28 -6.14
N THR A 170 19.34 -1.32 -4.88
CA THR A 170 18.88 -2.27 -3.88
C THR A 170 18.51 -1.47 -2.63
N PRO A 171 17.32 -1.68 -2.04
CA PRO A 171 16.92 -0.93 -0.86
C PRO A 171 17.80 -1.28 0.35
N PRO A 172 17.96 -0.35 1.32
CA PRO A 172 18.63 -0.63 2.58
C PRO A 172 18.02 -1.87 3.26
N ASN A 173 18.87 -2.73 3.82
CA ASN A 173 18.47 -3.99 4.46
C ASN A 173 17.67 -4.95 3.57
N GLY A 174 17.72 -4.78 2.25
CA GLY A 174 17.04 -5.65 1.31
C GLY A 174 17.95 -6.36 0.32
N SER A 175 17.36 -7.29 -0.41
CA SER A 175 17.96 -8.01 -1.53
C SER A 175 16.90 -8.33 -2.58
N TRP A 176 17.32 -8.44 -3.83
CA TRP A 176 16.46 -8.90 -4.93
C TRP A 176 16.40 -10.43 -4.91
N VAL A 177 15.21 -10.97 -4.73
CA VAL A 177 14.97 -12.40 -4.63
C VAL A 177 14.00 -12.83 -5.72
N ASP A 178 14.35 -13.86 -6.48
CA ASP A 178 13.41 -14.50 -7.41
C ASP A 178 12.28 -15.18 -6.63
N ILE A 179 11.09 -14.60 -6.69
CA ILE A 179 9.90 -15.16 -6.05
C ILE A 179 9.03 -15.98 -7.02
N SER A 180 9.55 -16.33 -8.20
CA SER A 180 8.84 -17.14 -9.19
C SER A 180 8.28 -18.44 -8.62
N ALA A 181 8.99 -19.10 -7.70
CA ALA A 181 8.56 -20.33 -7.03
C ALA A 181 7.31 -20.12 -6.14
N CYS A 182 7.06 -18.88 -5.71
CA CYS A 182 5.95 -18.49 -4.85
C CYS A 182 4.68 -18.07 -5.61
N TYR A 183 4.79 -17.89 -6.93
CA TYR A 183 3.66 -17.52 -7.76
C TYR A 183 2.56 -18.59 -7.75
N ARG A 184 1.35 -18.16 -7.37
CA ARG A 184 0.12 -18.97 -7.26
C ARG A 184 -1.03 -18.20 -7.92
N GLN A 185 -1.37 -18.58 -9.15
CA GLN A 185 -2.40 -17.91 -9.96
C GLN A 185 -3.82 -18.04 -9.36
N ASP A 186 -4.05 -19.01 -8.48
CA ASP A 186 -5.31 -19.24 -7.78
C ASP A 186 -5.59 -18.25 -6.62
N ALA A 187 -4.68 -17.31 -6.37
CA ALA A 187 -4.72 -16.38 -5.24
C ALA A 187 -5.07 -14.92 -5.61
N THR A 188 -5.67 -14.66 -6.78
CA THR A 188 -6.10 -13.31 -7.15
C THR A 188 -7.22 -12.86 -6.20
N MET A 189 -6.90 -11.94 -5.29
CA MET A 189 -7.86 -11.36 -4.35
C MET A 189 -8.27 -9.96 -4.81
N PHE A 190 -9.56 -9.63 -4.66
CA PHE A 190 -10.06 -8.27 -4.95
C PHE A 190 -9.40 -7.18 -4.07
N THR A 191 -8.75 -7.59 -2.99
CA THR A 191 -7.98 -6.74 -2.08
C THR A 191 -6.53 -6.52 -2.53
N ASN A 192 -6.14 -6.98 -3.72
CA ASN A 192 -4.87 -6.62 -4.35
C ASN A 192 -5.05 -5.36 -5.22
N PRO A 193 -4.04 -4.48 -5.35
CA PRO A 193 -2.73 -4.41 -4.68
C PRO A 193 -2.76 -3.80 -3.26
N VAL A 194 -1.71 -4.05 -2.46
CA VAL A 194 -1.42 -3.34 -1.20
C VAL A 194 -0.12 -2.56 -1.35
N GLN A 195 -0.15 -1.27 -0.99
CA GLN A 195 1.00 -0.37 -1.03
C GLN A 195 2.09 -0.76 -0.02
N GLY A 196 3.35 -0.65 -0.40
CA GLY A 196 4.49 -0.83 0.52
C GLY A 196 5.13 0.47 1.00
N ALA A 197 6.44 0.44 1.25
CA ALA A 197 7.17 1.51 1.95
C ALA A 197 7.49 2.78 1.11
N VAL A 198 6.76 3.04 0.01
CA VAL A 198 6.95 4.23 -0.85
C VAL A 198 5.65 5.02 -0.96
N ALA A 199 5.73 6.35 -1.15
CA ALA A 199 4.61 7.27 -1.24
C ALA A 199 3.89 7.23 -2.61
N ASN A 200 3.55 6.03 -3.11
CA ASN A 200 2.99 5.83 -4.45
C ASN A 200 1.53 5.38 -4.45
N SER A 201 0.75 5.79 -3.44
CA SER A 201 -0.69 5.52 -3.35
C SER A 201 -1.45 5.84 -4.64
N TRP A 202 -0.98 6.85 -5.39
CA TRP A 202 -1.55 7.23 -6.69
C TRP A 202 -1.53 6.10 -7.71
N LEU A 203 -0.42 5.37 -7.80
CA LEU A 203 -0.24 4.22 -8.69
C LEU A 203 -1.00 3.00 -8.16
N ILE A 204 -0.94 2.75 -6.85
CA ILE A 204 -1.59 1.58 -6.23
C ILE A 204 -3.12 1.68 -6.34
N ALA A 205 -3.69 2.86 -6.10
CA ALA A 205 -5.11 3.11 -6.29
C ALA A 205 -5.52 2.97 -7.77
N ALA A 206 -4.68 3.42 -8.71
CA ALA A 206 -4.93 3.26 -10.13
C ALA A 206 -4.91 1.78 -10.56
N LEU A 207 -3.90 1.02 -10.15
CA LEU A 207 -3.79 -0.42 -10.42
C LEU A 207 -5.01 -1.18 -9.88
N MET A 208 -5.40 -0.89 -8.63
CA MET A 208 -6.62 -1.45 -8.05
C MET A 208 -7.85 -1.08 -8.87
N SER A 209 -8.01 0.18 -9.27
CA SER A 209 -9.17 0.63 -10.05
C SER A 209 -9.24 -0.01 -11.43
N VAL A 210 -8.10 -0.24 -12.09
CA VAL A 210 -8.03 -0.96 -13.37
C VAL A 210 -8.38 -2.42 -13.16
N ALA A 211 -7.72 -3.12 -12.23
CA ALA A 211 -8.00 -4.51 -11.91
C ALA A 211 -9.47 -4.72 -11.50
N TRP A 212 -10.02 -3.76 -10.75
CA TRP A 212 -11.38 -3.78 -10.26
C TRP A 212 -12.40 -3.66 -11.39
N SER A 213 -12.21 -2.72 -12.32
CA SER A 213 -13.23 -2.36 -13.32
C SER A 213 -13.06 -3.11 -14.65
N ASP A 214 -11.81 -3.36 -15.05
CA ASP A 214 -11.39 -3.93 -16.33
C ASP A 214 -10.24 -4.95 -16.12
N PRO A 215 -10.51 -6.09 -15.44
CA PRO A 215 -9.49 -7.05 -15.04
C PRO A 215 -8.70 -7.65 -16.20
N ALA A 216 -9.28 -7.68 -17.41
CA ALA A 216 -8.61 -8.20 -18.61
C ALA A 216 -7.41 -7.32 -19.05
N THR A 217 -7.29 -6.10 -18.54
CA THR A 217 -6.13 -5.22 -18.78
C THR A 217 -4.93 -5.59 -17.90
N ILE A 218 -5.12 -6.39 -16.85
CA ILE A 218 -4.04 -6.84 -15.98
C ILE A 218 -3.44 -8.13 -16.53
N GLU A 219 -2.19 -8.01 -16.96
CA GLU A 219 -1.34 -9.11 -17.40
C GLU A 219 -0.85 -9.91 -16.20
N HIS A 220 -0.68 -11.22 -16.39
CA HIS A 220 -0.14 -12.10 -15.36
C HIS A 220 1.15 -12.77 -15.84
N CYS A 221 1.97 -13.23 -14.90
CA CYS A 221 3.23 -13.89 -15.22
C CYS A 221 3.04 -15.12 -16.11
N SER A 222 3.82 -15.17 -17.18
CA SER A 222 3.98 -16.39 -17.97
C SER A 222 5.13 -17.21 -17.38
N ARG A 223 4.89 -18.46 -16.94
CA ARG A 223 5.96 -19.43 -16.67
C ARG A 223 6.27 -20.17 -17.96
N ARG A 224 7.52 -20.11 -18.41
CA ARG A 224 7.98 -20.96 -19.51
C ARG A 224 8.13 -22.40 -19.01
N SER A 225 7.27 -23.31 -19.44
CA SER A 225 7.38 -24.73 -19.08
C SER A 225 8.68 -25.31 -19.65
N SER A 226 9.57 -25.80 -18.79
CA SER A 226 10.76 -26.51 -19.21
C SER A 226 10.40 -27.93 -19.71
N SER A 227 10.00 -28.06 -20.96
CA SER A 227 10.33 -29.21 -21.84
C SER A 227 9.63 -29.09 -23.19
N SER A 228 10.43 -29.02 -24.24
CA SER A 228 10.06 -29.34 -25.62
C SER A 228 9.76 -30.83 -25.77
N THR A 229 8.65 -31.16 -26.43
CA THR A 229 8.54 -32.34 -27.29
C THR A 229 7.95 -31.87 -28.62
N PRO A 230 8.58 -32.14 -29.78
CA PRO A 230 7.94 -31.84 -31.06
C PRO A 230 6.79 -32.84 -31.25
N SER A 231 5.56 -32.33 -31.29
CA SER A 231 4.38 -33.11 -31.66
C SER A 231 4.55 -33.63 -33.09
N PRO A 232 4.33 -34.93 -33.38
CA PRO A 232 4.28 -35.38 -34.76
C PRO A 232 3.02 -34.80 -35.41
N SER A 233 3.19 -34.33 -36.64
CA SER A 233 2.14 -33.86 -37.52
C SER A 233 1.03 -34.90 -37.68
N THR A 234 -0.21 -34.55 -37.34
CA THR A 234 -1.38 -35.10 -38.03
C THR A 234 -2.53 -34.11 -38.03
N SER A 235 -2.95 -33.81 -39.26
CA SER A 235 -4.18 -33.16 -39.68
C SER A 235 -5.44 -33.74 -39.04
N SER A 236 -6.38 -32.88 -38.65
CA SER A 236 -7.81 -33.12 -38.84
C SER A 236 -8.57 -31.80 -38.77
N ALA A 237 -9.10 -31.40 -39.92
CA ALA A 237 -10.06 -30.32 -40.08
C ALA A 237 -11.41 -30.68 -39.43
N TYR A 238 -12.19 -29.65 -39.05
CA TYR A 238 -13.62 -29.40 -39.33
C TYR A 238 -14.24 -28.41 -38.30
N PRO A 239 -15.33 -27.68 -38.64
CA PRO A 239 -15.40 -26.22 -38.58
C PRO A 239 -16.50 -25.72 -37.60
N PRO A 240 -16.81 -24.40 -37.51
CA PRO A 240 -17.68 -23.87 -36.46
C PRO A 240 -19.16 -23.93 -36.84
N SER A 241 -20.02 -24.21 -35.86
CA SER A 241 -21.48 -24.03 -35.92
C SER A 241 -21.90 -23.22 -34.68
N SER A 242 -22.19 -21.94 -34.83
CA SER A 242 -23.52 -21.35 -35.11
C SER A 242 -24.50 -21.43 -33.93
N PHE A 243 -24.86 -20.24 -33.46
CA PHE A 243 -26.00 -19.89 -32.60
C PHE A 243 -27.26 -20.74 -32.85
N SER A 244 -27.91 -21.17 -31.76
CA SER A 244 -29.38 -21.10 -31.69
C SER A 244 -29.89 -21.04 -30.25
N SER A 245 -30.89 -20.19 -30.11
CA SER A 245 -31.76 -19.87 -28.98
C SER A 245 -32.57 -21.05 -28.45
N TYR A 246 -32.84 -21.08 -27.13
CA TYR A 246 -34.12 -21.54 -26.60
C TYR A 246 -34.49 -20.78 -25.32
N ALA A 247 -35.73 -20.31 -25.27
CA ALA A 247 -36.39 -19.69 -24.13
C ALA A 247 -37.37 -20.67 -23.47
N SER A 248 -37.63 -20.42 -22.18
CA SER A 248 -38.83 -20.76 -21.37
C SER A 248 -38.83 -22.07 -20.54
N SER A 249 -38.61 -21.88 -19.22
CA SER A 249 -39.35 -22.33 -18.00
C SER A 249 -40.09 -23.69 -17.93
N PRO A 250 -40.40 -24.30 -16.74
CA PRO A 250 -40.39 -23.73 -15.36
C PRO A 250 -39.71 -24.62 -14.27
N SER A 251 -39.67 -24.07 -13.05
CA SER A 251 -39.18 -24.67 -11.78
C SER A 251 -39.71 -26.07 -11.45
N PRO A 252 -39.01 -26.80 -10.54
CA PRO A 252 -39.68 -27.14 -9.28
C PRO A 252 -38.80 -27.04 -8.01
N SER A 253 -39.47 -26.57 -6.95
CA SER A 253 -39.41 -26.92 -5.52
C SER A 253 -38.11 -27.41 -4.84
N MET A 254 -37.83 -26.71 -3.73
CA MET A 254 -37.13 -27.13 -2.51
C MET A 254 -37.18 -28.63 -2.20
N ASN A 255 -36.04 -29.17 -1.75
CA ASN A 255 -36.02 -30.11 -0.64
C ASN A 255 -34.89 -29.73 0.33
N LEU A 256 -35.31 -29.40 1.55
CA LEU A 256 -34.49 -29.30 2.75
C LEU A 256 -33.94 -30.69 3.09
N CYS A 257 -32.65 -30.78 3.40
CA CYS A 257 -32.12 -31.88 4.20
C CYS A 257 -31.41 -31.29 5.42
N THR A 258 -32.09 -31.46 6.55
CA THR A 258 -31.64 -31.29 7.94
C THR A 258 -30.63 -32.37 8.32
N ASP A 259 -29.95 -32.14 9.46
CA ASP A 259 -29.01 -33.02 10.19
C ASP A 259 -27.56 -32.92 9.70
N CYS A 260 -26.60 -32.43 10.51
CA CYS A 260 -26.24 -32.94 11.82
C CYS A 260 -25.84 -31.83 12.82
N ARG A 261 -26.48 -31.84 13.99
CA ARG A 261 -26.07 -31.12 15.21
C ARG A 261 -26.08 -32.11 16.37
N ALA A 262 -24.91 -32.47 16.89
CA ALA A 262 -24.64 -33.01 18.24
C ALA A 262 -23.13 -33.22 18.30
N GLY A 263 -22.34 -32.52 19.10
CA GLY A 263 -22.27 -32.51 20.57
C GLY A 263 -20.75 -32.44 20.83
N PHE A 264 -20.23 -31.56 21.70
CA PHE A 264 -20.16 -31.81 23.12
C PHE A 264 -19.76 -30.50 23.83
N GLN A 265 -20.44 -30.24 24.96
CA GLN A 265 -20.11 -29.21 25.93
C GLN A 265 -19.09 -29.73 26.96
N ASN A 266 -18.40 -28.74 27.57
CA ASN A 266 -17.87 -28.70 28.93
C ASN A 266 -16.74 -29.65 29.35
N ALA A 267 -15.58 -29.05 29.64
CA ALA A 267 -14.87 -29.30 30.90
C ALA A 267 -13.97 -28.10 31.24
N SER A 268 -14.40 -27.33 32.23
CA SER A 268 -13.57 -26.45 33.04
C SER A 268 -12.73 -27.29 33.99
N TYR A 269 -11.41 -27.05 34.06
CA TYR A 269 -10.60 -27.41 35.22
C TYR A 269 -9.51 -26.36 35.49
N LEU A 270 -9.60 -25.81 36.70
CA LEU A 270 -8.59 -25.05 37.42
C LEU A 270 -7.37 -25.93 37.72
N GLY A 271 -6.18 -25.34 37.75
CA GLY A 271 -5.02 -25.96 38.39
C GLY A 271 -3.67 -25.37 37.98
N SER A 272 -3.25 -24.29 38.65
CA SER A 272 -1.82 -24.06 38.91
C SER A 272 -1.30 -25.17 39.85
N PRO A 273 -0.01 -25.53 39.79
CA PRO A 273 0.90 -24.90 40.75
C PRO A 273 2.32 -24.61 40.25
N SER A 274 2.93 -23.70 40.99
CA SER A 274 4.33 -23.30 41.08
C SER A 274 5.34 -24.41 41.37
N SER A 275 6.56 -24.30 40.82
CA SER A 275 7.88 -24.45 41.48
C SER A 275 8.97 -24.34 40.39
N ALA A 276 9.82 -23.32 40.33
CA ALA A 276 10.99 -23.05 41.19
C ALA A 276 11.98 -24.22 41.27
N TRP A 277 12.98 -24.23 40.38
CA TRP A 277 14.30 -24.83 40.65
C TRP A 277 15.41 -24.00 39.97
N HIS A 278 16.31 -23.51 40.82
CA HIS A 278 17.62 -22.95 40.50
C HIS A 278 18.62 -24.05 40.11
N GLY A 279 19.62 -23.69 39.31
CA GLY A 279 21.00 -24.06 39.64
C GLY A 279 21.86 -24.70 38.54
N ALA A 280 22.98 -24.01 38.27
CA ALA A 280 24.28 -24.49 37.75
C ALA A 280 24.31 -24.96 36.27
N GLY A 281 25.25 -24.53 35.43
CA GLY A 281 26.66 -24.21 35.69
C GLY A 281 27.51 -25.43 35.34
N GLY A 282 28.10 -25.45 34.15
CA GLY A 282 28.92 -26.58 33.70
C GLY A 282 29.68 -26.27 32.41
N TRP A 283 30.90 -25.75 32.59
CA TRP A 283 31.93 -25.66 31.56
C TRP A 283 32.42 -27.06 31.19
N TYR A 284 32.59 -27.35 29.90
CA TYR A 284 33.47 -28.43 29.45
C TYR A 284 34.23 -28.02 28.18
N SER A 285 35.55 -27.85 28.37
CA SER A 285 36.58 -27.87 27.36
C SER A 285 36.95 -29.32 27.02
N GLY A 286 37.13 -29.64 25.73
CA GLY A 286 37.66 -30.93 25.29
C GLY A 286 38.27 -30.81 23.90
N GLN A 287 39.59 -30.98 23.83
CA GLN A 287 40.44 -30.82 22.65
C GLN A 287 40.26 -31.90 21.57
N SER A 288 40.51 -31.44 20.34
CA SER A 288 40.96 -32.09 19.11
C SER A 288 41.35 -33.58 19.14
N GLN A 289 40.85 -34.31 18.13
CA GLN A 289 41.69 -35.22 17.34
C GLN A 289 41.47 -34.99 15.84
N SER A 290 42.59 -34.73 15.19
CA SER A 290 42.79 -34.62 13.74
C SER A 290 42.82 -36.01 13.10
N GLN A 291 42.04 -36.22 12.04
CA GLN A 291 42.40 -37.17 10.99
C GLN A 291 42.36 -36.49 9.64
N SER A 292 43.56 -36.35 9.07
CA SER A 292 43.82 -35.99 7.69
C SER A 292 43.40 -37.12 6.77
N GLN A 293 42.47 -36.87 5.85
CA GLN A 293 42.42 -37.60 4.59
C GLN A 293 42.35 -36.62 3.42
N SER A 294 43.18 -36.96 2.45
CA SER A 294 43.65 -36.23 1.28
C SER A 294 42.54 -35.78 0.33
N GLN A 295 42.75 -34.58 -0.21
CA GLN A 295 42.05 -34.01 -1.36
C GLN A 295 42.11 -34.95 -2.58
N SER A 296 40.95 -35.22 -3.17
CA SER A 296 40.83 -35.53 -4.59
C SER A 296 39.88 -34.51 -5.22
N HIS A 297 40.42 -33.74 -6.15
CA HIS A 297 39.73 -32.78 -7.00
C HIS A 297 38.51 -33.43 -7.68
N ILE A 298 37.30 -33.01 -7.33
CA ILE A 298 36.10 -33.24 -8.14
C ILE A 298 35.48 -31.87 -8.36
N GLN A 299 35.54 -31.38 -9.60
CA GLN A 299 34.75 -30.24 -10.07
C GLN A 299 33.27 -30.60 -9.92
N GLY A 300 32.66 -30.18 -8.82
CA GLY A 300 31.21 -30.19 -8.67
C GLY A 300 30.63 -29.08 -9.52
N HIS A 301 30.13 -29.44 -10.71
CA HIS A 301 29.25 -28.58 -11.48
C HIS A 301 28.04 -28.22 -10.60
N ASP A 302 27.98 -26.95 -10.20
CA ASP A 302 26.85 -26.36 -9.48
C ASP A 302 25.66 -26.27 -10.46
N HIS A 303 24.92 -27.38 -10.58
CA HIS A 303 23.65 -27.41 -11.29
C HIS A 303 22.58 -26.72 -10.43
N ARG A 304 22.65 -25.39 -10.38
CA ARG A 304 21.50 -24.54 -10.07
C ARG A 304 20.40 -24.92 -11.06
N HIS A 305 19.38 -25.64 -10.62
CA HIS A 305 18.17 -25.83 -11.38
C HIS A 305 17.65 -24.44 -11.80
N LYS A 306 17.77 -24.10 -13.08
CA LYS A 306 17.15 -22.90 -13.66
C LYS A 306 15.65 -23.08 -13.55
N ALA A 307 15.06 -22.53 -12.48
CA ALA A 307 13.63 -22.31 -12.40
C ALA A 307 13.22 -21.54 -13.67
N GLY A 308 12.16 -22.00 -14.36
CA GLY A 308 11.73 -21.41 -15.62
C GLY A 308 11.53 -19.90 -15.47
N GLU A 309 12.16 -19.12 -16.36
CA GLU A 309 12.13 -17.66 -16.36
C GLU A 309 10.69 -17.16 -16.25
N CYS A 310 10.32 -16.68 -15.07
CA CYS A 310 9.08 -15.99 -14.80
C CYS A 310 9.27 -14.53 -15.19
N SER A 311 8.44 -14.04 -16.11
CA SER A 311 8.48 -12.64 -16.55
C SER A 311 7.08 -12.08 -16.76
N LEU A 312 6.96 -10.76 -16.62
CA LEU A 312 5.77 -9.98 -16.93
C LEU A 312 6.15 -8.90 -17.96
N SER A 313 5.35 -8.79 -19.02
CA SER A 313 5.47 -7.72 -20.01
C SER A 313 4.23 -6.84 -19.94
N VAL A 314 4.41 -5.54 -19.68
CA VAL A 314 3.32 -4.56 -19.56
C VAL A 314 3.53 -3.46 -20.57
N LYS A 315 2.49 -3.11 -21.33
CA LYS A 315 2.51 -1.93 -22.20
C LYS A 315 2.04 -0.72 -21.41
N LEU A 316 2.88 0.32 -21.36
CA LEU A 316 2.60 1.59 -20.69
C LEU A 316 2.55 2.71 -21.72
N TYR A 317 1.64 3.66 -21.51
CA TYR A 317 1.28 4.68 -22.49
C TYR A 317 1.64 6.06 -21.99
N SER A 318 2.42 6.83 -22.75
CA SER A 318 2.73 8.22 -22.41
C SER A 318 1.46 9.06 -22.38
N LYS A 319 1.30 9.86 -21.32
CA LYS A 319 0.23 10.86 -21.18
C LYS A 319 0.78 12.26 -20.85
N GLY A 320 2.10 12.43 -20.89
CA GLY A 320 2.80 13.70 -20.64
C GLY A 320 2.87 14.13 -19.18
N GLY A 321 3.58 15.23 -18.93
CA GLY A 321 3.79 15.80 -17.59
C GLY A 321 4.76 14.98 -16.73
N ASP A 322 4.71 15.19 -15.41
CA ASP A 322 5.57 14.49 -14.43
C ASP A 322 5.26 12.98 -14.39
N MET A 323 6.17 12.12 -13.96
CA MET A 323 5.91 10.66 -13.85
C MET A 323 5.43 10.03 -15.18
N ASP A 324 6.12 10.36 -16.27
CA ASP A 324 5.82 9.87 -17.61
C ASP A 324 7.09 9.46 -18.35
N ALA A 325 6.95 8.55 -19.29
CA ALA A 325 8.00 8.13 -20.21
C ALA A 325 7.37 7.80 -21.58
N PRO A 326 8.16 7.66 -22.66
CA PRO A 326 7.62 7.28 -23.96
C PRO A 326 6.86 5.96 -23.92
N THR A 327 5.74 5.88 -24.65
CA THR A 327 4.93 4.66 -24.77
C THR A 327 5.81 3.48 -25.17
N SER A 328 5.82 2.42 -24.36
CA SER A 328 6.66 1.25 -24.59
C SER A 328 6.13 0.02 -23.86
N THR A 329 6.54 -1.16 -24.32
CA THR A 329 6.34 -2.41 -23.59
C THR A 329 7.56 -2.67 -22.71
N VAL A 330 7.34 -2.78 -21.40
CA VAL A 330 8.38 -3.03 -20.42
C VAL A 330 8.26 -4.45 -19.90
N THR A 331 9.38 -5.20 -19.97
CA THR A 331 9.45 -6.57 -19.47
C THR A 331 10.30 -6.63 -18.20
N VAL A 332 9.79 -7.28 -17.17
CA VAL A 332 10.46 -7.49 -15.87
C VAL A 332 10.50 -8.97 -15.51
N ASN A 333 11.61 -9.40 -14.92
CA ASN A 333 11.70 -10.72 -14.27
C ASN A 333 11.01 -10.73 -12.89
N CYS A 334 10.81 -11.91 -12.33
CA CYS A 334 10.17 -12.12 -11.02
C CYS A 334 11.09 -11.92 -9.80
N GLU A 335 12.24 -11.27 -9.97
CA GLU A 335 13.05 -10.80 -8.85
C GLU A 335 12.42 -9.57 -8.22
N LEU A 336 12.18 -9.59 -6.92
CA LEU A 336 11.60 -8.47 -6.18
C LEU A 336 12.40 -8.18 -4.91
N PRO A 337 12.42 -6.90 -4.47
CA PRO A 337 13.09 -6.51 -3.25
C PRO A 337 12.38 -7.08 -2.02
N THR A 338 13.14 -7.87 -1.27
CA THR A 338 12.71 -8.44 0.01
C THR A 338 13.62 -7.94 1.12
N ASN A 339 13.08 -7.82 2.32
CA ASN A 339 13.89 -7.51 3.50
C ASN A 339 14.74 -8.73 3.90
N ASN A 340 16.03 -8.51 4.16
CA ASN A 340 16.98 -9.59 4.45
C ASN A 340 16.67 -10.36 5.74
N SER A 341 16.02 -9.73 6.71
CA SER A 341 15.68 -10.33 8.00
C SER A 341 14.35 -11.07 7.97
N SER A 342 13.31 -10.46 7.39
CA SER A 342 11.95 -11.05 7.38
C SER A 342 11.62 -11.84 6.12
N SER A 343 12.38 -11.66 5.04
CA SER A 343 12.02 -12.12 3.69
C SER A 343 10.69 -11.55 3.15
N LEU A 344 10.13 -10.51 3.79
CA LEU A 344 8.91 -9.84 3.31
C LEU A 344 9.22 -8.93 2.12
N LEU A 345 8.27 -8.81 1.20
CA LEU A 345 8.29 -7.76 0.18
C LEU A 345 8.24 -6.38 0.86
N MET A 346 9.12 -5.49 0.41
CA MET A 346 9.28 -4.14 0.99
C MET A 346 8.36 -3.09 0.34
N TYR A 347 7.92 -3.32 -0.89
CA TYR A 347 7.08 -2.40 -1.67
C TYR A 347 5.72 -3.01 -1.97
N CYS A 348 5.11 -2.73 -3.13
CA CYS A 348 3.80 -3.25 -3.48
C CYS A 348 3.76 -4.78 -3.32
N ARG A 349 2.67 -5.27 -2.72
CA ARG A 349 2.49 -6.69 -2.40
C ARG A 349 1.03 -7.11 -2.59
N PRO A 350 0.77 -8.40 -2.82
CA PRO A 350 -0.59 -8.92 -2.72
C PRO A 350 -1.04 -8.95 -1.26
N SER A 351 -2.32 -8.70 -1.02
CA SER A 351 -2.97 -8.80 0.29
C SER A 351 -2.87 -10.21 0.90
N SER A 352 -2.75 -11.26 0.09
CA SER A 352 -2.56 -12.64 0.58
C SER A 352 -1.21 -12.86 1.26
N MET A 353 -0.20 -12.00 0.99
CA MET A 353 1.10 -12.06 1.67
C MET A 353 1.08 -11.44 3.07
N ASP A 354 -0.02 -10.79 3.46
CA ASP A 354 -0.22 -10.34 4.84
C ASP A 354 -0.77 -11.45 5.77
N VAL A 355 -1.18 -12.61 5.22
CA VAL A 355 -1.65 -13.74 6.02
C VAL A 355 -0.46 -14.55 6.52
N MET A 356 -0.23 -14.54 7.84
CA MET A 356 0.78 -15.37 8.51
C MET A 356 0.71 -16.82 8.03
N ARG A 357 1.75 -17.28 7.32
CA ARG A 357 2.05 -18.71 7.22
C ARG A 357 3.30 -19.01 8.06
N PRO A 358 3.31 -20.11 8.83
CA PRO A 358 4.45 -20.45 9.67
C PRO A 358 5.75 -20.52 8.87
N ALA A 359 6.86 -20.10 9.48
CA ALA A 359 8.17 -20.00 8.84
C ALA A 359 8.68 -21.31 8.20
N TRP A 360 8.20 -22.48 8.65
CA TRP A 360 8.53 -23.79 8.05
C TRP A 360 7.79 -24.07 6.74
N GLN A 361 6.73 -23.32 6.44
CA GLN A 361 5.92 -23.57 5.26
C GLN A 361 6.42 -22.83 4.02
N ARG A 362 7.40 -21.90 4.12
CA ARG A 362 8.19 -21.18 3.07
C ARG A 362 7.57 -21.01 1.66
N VAL A 363 6.27 -21.09 1.54
CA VAL A 363 5.50 -21.00 0.31
C VAL A 363 4.63 -19.78 0.53
N TRP A 364 5.23 -18.63 0.22
CA TRP A 364 4.46 -17.45 -0.09
C TRP A 364 3.46 -17.84 -1.18
N GLY A 365 2.18 -17.60 -0.93
CA GLY A 365 1.12 -17.87 -1.88
C GLY A 365 0.44 -16.56 -2.21
N GLY A 366 0.52 -16.16 -3.47
CA GLY A 366 -0.10 -14.92 -3.94
C GLY A 366 0.12 -14.71 -5.41
N ASP A 367 -0.79 -13.95 -6.00
CA ASP A 367 -0.63 -13.43 -7.34
C ASP A 367 0.30 -12.21 -7.28
N ILE A 368 1.49 -12.33 -7.87
CA ILE A 368 2.59 -11.37 -7.71
C ILE A 368 2.53 -10.21 -8.71
N TRP A 369 1.51 -10.17 -9.57
CA TRP A 369 1.28 -9.07 -10.50
C TRP A 369 1.34 -7.69 -9.83
N PRO A 370 0.85 -7.45 -8.58
CA PRO A 370 0.91 -6.13 -7.95
C PRO A 370 2.33 -5.57 -7.91
N ALA A 371 3.27 -6.38 -7.41
CA ALA A 371 4.65 -6.01 -7.22
C ALA A 371 5.39 -5.87 -8.56
N LEU A 372 5.06 -6.73 -9.52
CA LEU A 372 5.66 -6.69 -10.85
C LEU A 372 5.17 -5.52 -11.70
N TYR A 373 3.92 -5.10 -11.54
CA TYR A 373 3.41 -3.89 -12.17
C TYR A 373 4.09 -2.64 -11.61
N GLU A 374 4.24 -2.54 -10.29
CA GLU A 374 5.00 -1.45 -9.66
C GLU A 374 6.46 -1.42 -10.17
N LYS A 375 7.12 -2.59 -10.23
CA LYS A 375 8.47 -2.73 -10.78
C LYS A 375 8.54 -2.32 -12.27
N ALA A 376 7.59 -2.77 -13.09
CA ALA A 376 7.54 -2.42 -14.52
C ALA A 376 7.33 -0.91 -14.71
N PHE A 377 6.47 -0.30 -13.89
CA PHE A 377 6.24 1.14 -13.90
C PHE A 377 7.50 1.92 -13.47
N ALA A 378 8.16 1.51 -12.39
CA ALA A 378 9.44 2.10 -11.96
C ALA A 378 10.50 2.00 -13.06
N LYS A 379 10.63 0.82 -13.68
CA LYS A 379 11.56 0.58 -14.80
C LYS A 379 11.24 1.47 -16.00
N TRP A 380 9.97 1.67 -16.33
CA TRP A 380 9.52 2.56 -17.40
C TRP A 380 9.95 4.01 -17.15
N LEU A 381 9.71 4.52 -15.92
CA LEU A 381 10.12 5.86 -15.52
C LEU A 381 11.63 6.06 -15.52
N THR A 382 12.40 5.08 -15.04
CA THR A 382 13.85 5.24 -14.91
C THR A 382 14.58 5.03 -16.24
N SER A 383 14.05 4.19 -17.14
CA SER A 383 14.67 3.92 -18.44
C SER A 383 14.68 5.13 -19.38
N SER A 384 13.72 6.06 -19.23
CA SER A 384 13.71 7.31 -20.00
C SER A 384 14.78 8.32 -19.55
N SER A 385 15.33 8.15 -18.35
CA SER A 385 16.34 9.03 -17.75
C SER A 385 17.79 8.59 -17.99
N SER A 386 18.01 7.35 -18.44
CA SER A 386 19.33 6.78 -18.74
C SER A 386 19.64 6.85 -20.24
N SER A 387 20.71 7.54 -20.62
CA SER A 387 21.16 7.74 -22.01
C SER A 387 21.95 6.56 -22.60
N SER A 388 21.99 5.41 -21.93
CA SER A 388 22.74 4.21 -22.38
C SER A 388 21.85 3.25 -23.16
N SER A 389 22.21 3.03 -24.42
CA SER A 389 21.47 2.30 -25.46
C SER A 389 21.64 0.77 -25.44
N SER A 390 21.90 0.15 -24.30
CA SER A 390 21.96 -1.33 -24.22
C SER A 390 20.62 -1.90 -23.76
N GLU A 391 19.94 -2.63 -24.66
CA GLU A 391 18.68 -3.37 -24.46
C GLU A 391 18.71 -4.41 -23.30
N GLN A 392 19.85 -4.62 -22.64
CA GLN A 392 19.90 -5.24 -21.31
C GLN A 392 19.51 -4.24 -20.23
N GLN A 393 18.24 -3.86 -20.29
CA GLN A 393 17.58 -2.91 -19.40
C GLN A 393 17.66 -3.41 -17.94
N HIS A 394 18.23 -2.61 -17.04
CA HIS A 394 18.43 -2.93 -15.62
C HIS A 394 17.19 -3.60 -15.00
N GLN A 395 17.37 -4.78 -14.42
CA GLN A 395 16.27 -5.57 -13.83
C GLN A 395 15.92 -5.13 -12.41
N HIS A 396 16.74 -4.27 -11.81
CA HIS A 396 16.60 -3.75 -10.45
C HIS A 396 16.36 -2.22 -10.48
N PRO A 397 15.22 -1.77 -11.03
CA PRO A 397 14.90 -0.35 -11.11
C PRO A 397 14.72 0.23 -9.70
N ASP A 398 14.91 1.54 -9.58
CA ASP A 398 14.67 2.25 -8.33
C ASP A 398 13.16 2.50 -8.10
N LEU A 399 12.55 1.70 -7.21
CA LEU A 399 11.11 1.82 -6.93
C LEU A 399 10.74 3.12 -6.20
N THR A 400 11.70 3.80 -5.55
CA THR A 400 11.44 5.09 -4.87
C THR A 400 11.08 6.21 -5.85
N GLN A 401 11.44 6.06 -7.13
CA GLN A 401 11.07 6.99 -8.20
C GLN A 401 9.58 6.96 -8.56
N THR A 402 8.79 6.09 -7.94
CA THR A 402 7.32 6.08 -8.08
C THR A 402 6.62 6.97 -7.05
N SER A 403 7.36 7.67 -6.18
CA SER A 403 6.81 8.56 -5.15
C SER A 403 6.07 9.76 -5.76
N TYR A 404 4.86 10.01 -5.27
CA TYR A 404 3.99 11.15 -5.62
C TYR A 404 3.58 11.23 -7.09
N GLY A 405 2.28 11.32 -7.37
CA GLY A 405 1.84 11.45 -8.74
C GLY A 405 0.35 11.64 -8.92
N ASP A 406 -0.08 11.52 -10.16
CA ASP A 406 -1.46 11.75 -10.59
C ASP A 406 -2.19 10.41 -10.78
N PRO A 407 -3.13 10.05 -9.87
CA PRO A 407 -3.81 8.77 -9.93
C PRO A 407 -4.72 8.62 -11.16
N VAL A 408 -5.24 9.72 -11.72
CA VAL A 408 -6.11 9.67 -12.90
C VAL A 408 -5.27 9.42 -14.15
N LYS A 409 -4.12 10.10 -14.24
CA LYS A 409 -3.16 9.85 -15.29
C LYS A 409 -2.60 8.43 -15.25
N ALA A 410 -2.28 7.89 -14.07
CA ALA A 410 -1.82 6.52 -13.92
C ALA A 410 -2.78 5.51 -14.56
N MET A 411 -4.10 5.66 -14.33
CA MET A 411 -5.09 4.80 -14.99
C MET A 411 -5.01 4.90 -16.51
N ALA A 412 -4.90 6.12 -17.06
CA ALA A 412 -4.73 6.32 -18.49
C ALA A 412 -3.41 5.74 -19.04
N GLN A 413 -2.31 5.80 -18.28
CA GLN A 413 -1.02 5.21 -18.63
C GLN A 413 -1.06 3.67 -18.62
N LEU A 414 -1.96 3.07 -17.82
CA LEU A 414 -2.17 1.63 -17.72
C LEU A 414 -3.13 1.09 -18.80
N THR A 415 -4.12 1.88 -19.24
CA THR A 415 -5.21 1.38 -20.11
C THR A 415 -5.30 2.03 -21.49
N ASP A 416 -4.45 3.02 -21.78
CA ASP A 416 -4.53 3.90 -22.96
C ASP A 416 -5.82 4.72 -23.10
N LYS A 417 -6.64 4.80 -22.05
CA LYS A 417 -7.91 5.54 -22.05
C LYS A 417 -7.68 7.04 -21.85
N GLU A 418 -8.71 7.86 -22.06
CA GLU A 418 -8.63 9.30 -21.82
C GLU A 418 -8.85 9.61 -20.32
N PRO A 419 -7.95 10.36 -19.67
CA PRO A 419 -8.13 10.75 -18.28
C PRO A 419 -9.12 11.93 -18.17
N GLN A 420 -10.18 11.75 -17.40
CA GLN A 420 -11.20 12.77 -17.13
C GLN A 420 -11.17 13.15 -15.64
N TYR A 421 -11.08 14.45 -15.36
CA TYR A 421 -10.93 15.00 -14.00
C TYR A 421 -12.22 15.68 -13.54
N PHE A 422 -12.56 15.51 -12.27
CA PHE A 422 -13.74 16.12 -11.65
C PHE A 422 -13.36 16.64 -10.26
N PHE A 423 -13.00 17.93 -10.18
CA PHE A 423 -12.68 18.58 -8.91
C PHE A 423 -13.94 18.75 -8.07
N THR A 424 -13.84 18.38 -6.79
CA THR A 424 -14.99 18.45 -5.89
C THR A 424 -15.42 19.89 -5.66
N ALA A 425 -14.49 20.85 -5.59
CA ALA A 425 -14.78 22.27 -5.33
C ALA A 425 -15.87 22.86 -6.22
N ARG A 426 -15.99 22.40 -7.48
CA ARG A 426 -16.94 22.90 -8.49
C ARG A 426 -18.30 22.21 -8.49
N ARG A 427 -18.48 21.18 -7.66
CA ARG A 427 -19.63 20.26 -7.72
C ARG A 427 -20.32 20.13 -6.38
N ARG A 428 -21.61 19.83 -6.38
CA ARG A 428 -22.32 19.45 -5.14
C ARG A 428 -22.07 17.98 -4.85
N ALA A 429 -22.28 17.58 -3.60
CA ALA A 429 -22.17 16.17 -3.19
C ALA A 429 -23.05 15.23 -4.04
N GLN A 430 -24.23 15.69 -4.46
CA GLN A 430 -25.13 14.92 -5.32
C GLN A 430 -24.58 14.71 -6.73
N ASP A 431 -23.90 15.72 -7.29
CA ASP A 431 -23.36 15.67 -8.64
C ASP A 431 -22.16 14.70 -8.68
N LEU A 432 -21.30 14.73 -7.65
CA LEU A 432 -20.19 13.78 -7.47
C LEU A 432 -20.69 12.33 -7.36
N LEU A 433 -21.73 12.07 -6.58
CA LEU A 433 -22.33 10.73 -6.55
C LEU A 433 -22.95 10.37 -7.91
N GLY A 434 -23.57 11.33 -8.60
CA GLY A 434 -24.09 11.16 -9.96
C GLY A 434 -23.04 10.72 -10.97
N LEU A 435 -21.82 11.27 -10.88
CA LEU A 435 -20.66 10.83 -11.68
C LEU A 435 -20.32 9.37 -11.38
N VAL A 436 -20.15 9.00 -10.10
CA VAL A 436 -19.86 7.59 -9.72
C VAL A 436 -20.93 6.65 -10.28
N ARG A 437 -22.21 7.03 -10.20
CA ARG A 437 -23.34 6.25 -10.72
C ARG A 437 -23.29 6.08 -12.23
N THR A 438 -23.00 7.15 -12.97
CA THR A 438 -22.91 7.13 -14.45
C THR A 438 -21.76 6.24 -14.94
N HIS A 439 -20.71 6.09 -14.13
CA HIS A 439 -19.58 5.20 -14.42
C HIS A 439 -19.69 3.82 -13.73
N SER A 440 -20.89 3.48 -13.25
CA SER A 440 -21.16 2.21 -12.56
C SER A 440 -22.26 1.41 -13.25
N PHE A 441 -22.15 0.09 -13.14
CA PHE A 441 -23.21 -0.87 -13.46
C PHE A 441 -23.42 -1.79 -12.26
N ASN A 442 -24.67 -2.03 -11.86
CA ASN A 442 -25.00 -2.80 -10.64
C ASN A 442 -24.17 -2.37 -9.41
N LEU A 443 -24.19 -1.06 -9.13
CA LEU A 443 -23.48 -0.42 -8.01
C LEU A 443 -21.94 -0.42 -8.10
N ARG A 444 -21.34 -1.11 -9.08
CA ARG A 444 -19.89 -1.26 -9.28
C ARG A 444 -19.37 -0.35 -10.38
N THR A 445 -18.23 0.29 -10.17
CA THR A 445 -17.54 1.03 -11.25
C THR A 445 -17.12 0.11 -12.39
N ILE A 446 -17.46 0.47 -13.63
CA ILE A 446 -17.09 -0.26 -14.86
C ILE A 446 -16.00 0.45 -15.67
N TYR A 447 -15.67 1.68 -15.28
CA TYR A 447 -14.50 2.39 -15.75
C TYR A 447 -13.54 2.61 -14.58
N PRO A 448 -12.21 2.49 -14.79
CA PRO A 448 -11.24 2.77 -13.74
C PRO A 448 -11.52 4.15 -13.16
N THR A 449 -11.78 4.20 -11.86
CA THR A 449 -12.16 5.42 -11.15
C THR A 449 -11.36 5.54 -9.85
N VAL A 450 -10.77 6.70 -9.61
CA VAL A 450 -10.01 7.02 -8.40
C VAL A 450 -10.53 8.33 -7.81
N ALA A 451 -10.29 8.52 -6.53
CA ALA A 451 -10.51 9.78 -5.83
C ALA A 451 -9.29 10.10 -4.95
N TRP A 452 -9.00 11.38 -4.71
CA TRP A 452 -7.91 11.75 -3.82
C TRP A 452 -8.35 12.79 -2.79
N THR A 453 -7.83 12.63 -1.58
CA THR A 453 -8.07 13.57 -0.48
C THR A 453 -7.36 14.89 -0.72
N ARG A 454 -7.90 15.96 -0.13
CA ARG A 454 -7.18 17.22 0.00
C ARG A 454 -5.88 17.00 0.78
N PRO A 455 -4.83 17.79 0.54
CA PRO A 455 -3.70 17.83 1.44
C PRO A 455 -4.20 18.54 2.71
N THR A 456 -4.50 17.73 3.72
CA THR A 456 -5.13 18.00 5.03
C THR A 456 -5.35 19.45 5.47
N ASP A 457 -6.53 19.71 6.05
CA ASP A 457 -6.86 20.94 6.78
C ASP A 457 -7.46 20.65 8.16
N ALA A 458 -8.03 21.65 8.84
CA ALA A 458 -8.60 21.49 10.18
C ALA A 458 -9.73 20.46 10.28
N THR A 459 -10.40 20.13 9.17
CA THR A 459 -11.47 19.12 9.10
C THR A 459 -10.96 17.70 9.35
N PHE A 460 -9.69 17.41 9.07
CA PHE A 460 -9.08 16.09 9.28
C PHE A 460 -8.80 15.77 10.75
N ARG A 461 -9.01 16.73 11.66
CA ARG A 461 -8.71 16.54 13.07
C ARG A 461 -9.65 15.51 13.69
N GLY A 462 -9.08 14.43 14.25
CA GLY A 462 -9.83 13.39 14.94
C GLY A 462 -10.46 12.35 14.02
N CYS A 463 -10.07 12.32 12.74
CA CYS A 463 -10.39 11.21 11.84
C CYS A 463 -9.10 10.53 11.35
N THR A 464 -9.20 9.24 11.03
CA THR A 464 -8.06 8.45 10.49
C THR A 464 -8.02 8.45 8.96
N LEU A 465 -8.82 9.30 8.31
CA LEU A 465 -8.78 9.48 6.86
C LEU A 465 -7.47 10.19 6.48
N VAL A 466 -6.65 9.54 5.66
CA VAL A 466 -5.32 10.07 5.33
C VAL A 466 -5.42 11.21 4.30
N GLY A 467 -4.76 12.33 4.57
CA GLY A 467 -4.67 13.45 3.63
C GLY A 467 -3.64 13.23 2.51
N ASN A 468 -3.83 13.94 1.40
CA ASN A 468 -3.01 13.82 0.19
C ASN A 468 -2.83 12.35 -0.28
N MET A 469 -3.90 11.56 -0.18
CA MET A 469 -3.92 10.12 -0.45
C MET A 469 -4.87 9.81 -1.60
N ALA A 470 -4.50 8.84 -2.45
CA ALA A 470 -5.37 8.34 -3.51
C ALA A 470 -6.09 7.07 -3.07
N TYR A 471 -7.36 6.95 -3.46
CA TYR A 471 -8.25 5.84 -3.15
C TYR A 471 -8.88 5.33 -4.44
N SER A 472 -9.11 4.02 -4.52
CA SER A 472 -9.89 3.44 -5.62
C SER A 472 -11.38 3.62 -5.34
N VAL A 473 -12.16 4.06 -6.33
CA VAL A 473 -13.62 4.11 -6.22
C VAL A 473 -14.18 2.81 -6.75
N LEU A 474 -14.71 1.98 -5.85
CA LEU A 474 -15.23 0.65 -6.19
C LEU A 474 -16.68 0.73 -6.67
N GLY A 475 -17.43 1.73 -6.22
CA GLY A 475 -18.85 1.80 -6.48
C GLY A 475 -19.59 2.78 -5.59
N TRP A 476 -20.89 2.56 -5.44
CA TRP A 476 -21.76 3.36 -4.60
C TRP A 476 -22.82 2.48 -3.94
N ALA A 477 -23.37 2.95 -2.81
CA ALA A 477 -24.48 2.29 -2.14
C ALA A 477 -25.52 3.31 -1.67
N ALA A 478 -26.78 2.90 -1.64
CA ALA A 478 -27.88 3.68 -1.06
C ALA A 478 -28.82 2.74 -0.28
N PRO A 479 -28.37 2.21 0.88
CA PRO A 479 -29.18 1.28 1.68
C PRO A 479 -30.50 1.91 2.18
N GLN A 480 -30.56 3.24 2.24
CA GLN A 480 -31.76 4.03 2.52
C GLN A 480 -31.80 5.21 1.54
N GLU A 481 -32.98 5.64 1.07
CA GLU A 481 -33.09 6.72 0.08
C GLU A 481 -32.35 8.01 0.47
N ARG A 482 -32.30 8.31 1.78
CA ARG A 482 -31.64 9.51 2.31
C ARG A 482 -30.14 9.37 2.55
N LYS A 483 -29.61 8.14 2.67
CA LYS A 483 -28.20 7.89 2.98
C LYS A 483 -27.52 7.25 1.78
N GLN A 484 -26.64 8.02 1.14
CA GLN A 484 -25.97 7.62 -0.09
C GLN A 484 -24.46 7.73 0.07
N TYR A 485 -23.76 6.68 -0.34
CA TYR A 485 -22.37 6.46 -0.05
C TYR A 485 -21.56 6.20 -1.31
N VAL A 486 -20.30 6.64 -1.28
CA VAL A 486 -19.26 6.23 -2.22
C VAL A 486 -18.44 5.14 -1.55
N ILE A 487 -18.25 4.01 -2.24
CA ILE A 487 -17.46 2.88 -1.76
C ILE A 487 -16.02 3.07 -2.26
N LEU A 488 -15.08 3.08 -1.33
CA LEU A 488 -13.68 3.38 -1.56
C LEU A 488 -12.80 2.23 -1.05
N ARG A 489 -11.59 2.13 -1.60
CA ARG A 489 -10.53 1.29 -1.07
C ARG A 489 -9.29 2.10 -0.74
N HIS A 490 -8.83 1.98 0.49
CA HIS A 490 -7.56 2.47 0.99
C HIS A 490 -6.40 1.66 0.38
N PRO A 491 -5.40 2.29 -0.25
CA PRO A 491 -4.30 1.57 -0.93
C PRO A 491 -3.39 0.79 0.02
N TRP A 492 -3.40 1.12 1.32
CA TRP A 492 -2.70 0.36 2.36
C TRP A 492 -3.36 -0.98 2.69
N GLY A 493 -4.59 -1.24 2.21
CA GLY A 493 -5.33 -2.45 2.52
C GLY A 493 -5.80 -2.55 3.98
N VAL A 494 -5.71 -1.46 4.74
CA VAL A 494 -6.12 -1.29 6.14
C VAL A 494 -6.45 0.20 6.38
N THR A 495 -6.82 0.56 7.61
CA THR A 495 -7.08 1.94 8.06
C THR A 495 -8.35 2.51 7.44
N GLU A 496 -9.45 1.84 7.72
CA GLU A 496 -10.78 2.36 7.48
C GLU A 496 -11.00 3.62 8.34
N PRO A 497 -11.64 4.65 7.80
CA PRO A 497 -11.67 5.95 8.45
C PRO A 497 -12.62 5.93 9.66
N GLU A 498 -12.07 6.13 10.85
CA GLU A 498 -12.79 6.44 12.07
C GLU A 498 -13.08 7.95 12.14
N GLY A 499 -14.08 8.34 12.94
CA GLY A 499 -14.42 9.75 13.14
C GLY A 499 -15.18 10.42 11.98
N VAL A 500 -15.48 9.69 10.91
CA VAL A 500 -16.35 10.16 9.80
C VAL A 500 -17.60 9.30 9.69
N THR A 501 -18.64 9.80 9.02
CA THR A 501 -19.87 9.04 8.76
C THR A 501 -19.60 7.92 7.76
N SER A 502 -19.14 6.77 8.26
CA SER A 502 -18.97 5.53 7.50
C SER A 502 -20.22 4.66 7.59
N TYR A 503 -20.44 3.80 6.58
CA TYR A 503 -21.48 2.76 6.62
C TYR A 503 -20.83 1.40 6.93
N PRO A 504 -21.00 0.84 8.15
CA PRO A 504 -20.40 -0.44 8.54
C PRO A 504 -21.27 -1.65 8.15
N GLY A 505 -22.10 -1.54 7.10
CA GLY A 505 -23.14 -2.52 6.80
C GLY A 505 -22.93 -3.31 5.51
N LEU A 506 -23.72 -4.37 5.35
CA LEU A 506 -23.80 -5.18 4.13
C LEU A 506 -24.39 -4.36 2.98
N VAL A 507 -23.72 -4.36 1.82
CA VAL A 507 -24.33 -3.94 0.55
C VAL A 507 -25.01 -5.18 -0.03
N ALA A 508 -26.24 -5.47 0.40
CA ALA A 508 -26.96 -6.71 0.05
C ALA A 508 -27.52 -6.76 -1.38
N ALA A 509 -27.36 -5.69 -2.16
CA ALA A 509 -27.96 -5.51 -3.49
C ALA A 509 -26.93 -5.61 -4.64
N VAL A 510 -25.89 -6.41 -4.47
CA VAL A 510 -24.86 -6.64 -5.48
C VAL A 510 -24.81 -8.10 -5.90
N ASP A 511 -24.45 -8.36 -7.16
CA ASP A 511 -24.29 -9.73 -7.67
C ASP A 511 -23.09 -10.39 -6.98
N ALA A 512 -23.36 -11.42 -6.16
CA ALA A 512 -22.37 -12.18 -5.39
C ALA A 512 -21.35 -12.94 -6.25
N LYS A 513 -21.58 -13.05 -7.57
CA LYS A 513 -20.60 -13.60 -8.52
C LYS A 513 -19.51 -12.60 -8.90
N PHE A 514 -19.79 -11.30 -8.79
CA PHE A 514 -18.90 -10.20 -9.18
C PHE A 514 -18.36 -9.41 -8.00
N TRP A 515 -19.18 -9.24 -6.97
CA TRP A 515 -18.75 -8.79 -5.67
C TRP A 515 -18.54 -10.04 -4.82
N PRO A 516 -17.33 -10.37 -4.33
CA PRO A 516 -17.25 -11.24 -3.17
C PRO A 516 -18.19 -10.64 -2.12
N PRO A 517 -18.95 -11.46 -1.36
CA PRO A 517 -20.00 -10.96 -0.48
C PRO A 517 -19.43 -9.79 0.33
N ILE A 518 -19.97 -8.58 0.12
CA ILE A 518 -19.58 -7.36 0.84
C ILE A 518 -20.14 -7.42 2.29
N GLU A 519 -19.97 -8.56 2.94
CA GLU A 519 -20.16 -8.71 4.38
C GLU A 519 -19.18 -7.87 5.20
N LEU A 520 -18.25 -7.16 4.54
CA LEU A 520 -17.10 -6.50 5.13
C LEU A 520 -16.83 -5.08 4.60
N VAL A 521 -17.87 -4.24 4.42
CA VAL A 521 -17.57 -2.78 4.48
C VAL A 521 -17.03 -2.55 5.88
N ASP A 522 -15.86 -1.95 6.00
CA ASP A 522 -15.04 -1.82 7.22
C ASP A 522 -13.98 -2.93 7.45
N ARG A 523 -13.50 -3.61 6.39
CA ARG A 523 -12.30 -4.47 6.44
C ARG A 523 -11.44 -4.39 5.17
N ASN A 524 -10.17 -4.74 5.29
CA ASN A 524 -9.19 -4.83 4.20
C ASN A 524 -9.03 -3.52 3.41
N GLY A 525 -9.21 -2.39 4.10
CA GLY A 525 -9.17 -1.05 3.54
C GLY A 525 -10.41 -0.67 2.75
N VAL A 526 -11.48 -1.47 2.76
CA VAL A 526 -12.72 -1.15 2.02
C VAL A 526 -13.72 -0.49 2.95
N PHE A 527 -14.16 0.71 2.60
CA PHE A 527 -15.09 1.48 3.42
C PHE A 527 -16.05 2.28 2.54
N ALA A 528 -17.13 2.78 3.14
CA ALA A 528 -18.12 3.58 2.46
C ALA A 528 -18.34 4.88 3.22
N ILE A 529 -18.15 6.03 2.56
CA ILE A 529 -18.40 7.36 3.16
C ILE A 529 -19.58 8.05 2.51
N GLU A 530 -20.31 8.82 3.31
CA GLU A 530 -21.45 9.60 2.80
C GLU A 530 -20.98 10.61 1.75
N LYS A 531 -21.79 10.85 0.72
CA LYS A 531 -21.48 11.81 -0.36
C LYS A 531 -21.08 13.21 0.15
N ALA A 532 -21.63 13.65 1.29
CA ALA A 532 -21.30 14.93 1.91
C ALA A 532 -19.86 14.94 2.45
N VAL A 533 -19.48 13.87 3.17
CA VAL A 533 -18.11 13.63 3.63
C VAL A 533 -17.17 13.52 2.43
N PHE A 534 -17.55 12.78 1.38
CA PHE A 534 -16.74 12.69 0.17
C PHE A 534 -16.43 14.08 -0.42
N LYS A 535 -17.44 14.95 -0.55
CA LYS A 535 -17.27 16.34 -1.01
C LYS A 535 -16.35 17.17 -0.09
N GLU A 536 -16.47 17.00 1.22
CA GLU A 536 -15.75 17.74 2.26
C GLU A 536 -14.27 17.35 2.39
N TYR A 537 -13.91 16.08 2.19
CA TYR A 537 -12.53 15.60 2.38
C TYR A 537 -11.76 15.37 1.07
N PHE A 538 -12.45 15.09 -0.04
CA PHE A 538 -11.79 14.80 -1.33
C PHE A 538 -11.59 16.06 -2.17
N ALA A 539 -10.39 16.23 -2.73
CA ALA A 539 -10.08 17.32 -3.65
C ALA A 539 -10.66 17.08 -5.05
N GLY A 540 -10.72 15.81 -5.48
CA GLY A 540 -11.29 15.43 -6.76
C GLY A 540 -11.49 13.93 -6.91
N MET A 541 -12.13 13.57 -8.01
CA MET A 541 -12.17 12.22 -8.55
C MET A 541 -11.81 12.26 -10.03
N GLY A 542 -11.44 11.12 -10.59
CA GLY A 542 -11.21 11.00 -12.02
C GLY A 542 -11.52 9.60 -12.52
N VAL A 543 -11.73 9.53 -13.83
CA VAL A 543 -12.11 8.33 -14.56
C VAL A 543 -11.21 8.21 -15.79
N ALA A 544 -10.79 6.98 -16.12
CA ALA A 544 -10.16 6.70 -17.41
C ALA A 544 -11.16 5.98 -18.32
N LYS A 545 -11.59 6.63 -19.41
CA LYS A 545 -12.64 6.12 -20.31
C LYS A 545 -12.24 6.16 -21.77
#